data_AF-A0A0C3E4I3-F1
#
_entry.id   AF-A0A0C3E4I3-F1
#
_cell.length_a   1.000
_cell.length_b   1.000
_cell.length_c   1.000
_cell.angle_alpha   90.00
_cell.angle_beta   90.00
_cell.angle_gamma   90.00
#
_symmetry.space_group_name_H-M   'P 1'
#
loop_
_entity.id
_entity.type
_entity.pdbx_description
1 polymer ?
#
loop_
_entity_poly.entity_id
_entity_poly.type
_entity_poly.pdbx_seq_one_letter_code
_entity_poly.pdbx_strand_id
1 'polypeptide(L)'
;MPNDGAPIADPSNEVCPDFASGLYAPLRDDIRRGMVASDEETIVRLVQLWTQDHNLRLERWLEYQQEAAEAAEEAERQWQATEDEARALAEQVAECEWIEVEKKKLKIGDFNESKQIPNVLLPHPSQYAIQKLKQFEYVELWYFSPDGYCEATRESRSTADDALGIAKSDEVLTLKLAASIKASKNALLDHELPMTDFLQAKNTFLQQVKLASWPEKHLNVLLLFY
;
A
#
# COMPACT_ATOMS: atom_id res chain seq x y z
N MET A 1 -13.82 38.12 -20.65
CA MET A 1 -13.70 38.93 -19.42
C MET A 1 -15.13 39.17 -18.93
N PRO A 2 -15.68 38.29 -18.06
CA PRO A 2 -17.03 38.47 -17.57
C PRO A 2 -16.99 39.54 -16.47
N ASN A 3 -17.52 40.72 -16.80
CA ASN A 3 -17.70 41.81 -15.87
C ASN A 3 -19.21 41.99 -15.69
N ASP A 4 -19.85 41.12 -14.91
CA ASP A 4 -21.27 41.26 -14.52
C ASP A 4 -21.52 40.58 -13.17
N GLY A 5 -20.65 40.87 -12.19
CA GLY A 5 -20.85 40.51 -10.78
C GLY A 5 -21.41 41.66 -9.96
N ALA A 6 -22.16 42.57 -10.57
CA ALA A 6 -22.87 43.57 -9.79
C ALA A 6 -24.05 42.87 -9.11
N PRO A 7 -24.16 42.88 -7.77
CA PRO A 7 -25.29 42.28 -7.07
C PRO A 7 -26.58 42.94 -7.56
N ILE A 8 -27.49 42.13 -8.13
CA ILE A 8 -28.81 42.60 -8.56
C ILE A 8 -29.55 43.05 -7.29
N ALA A 9 -29.86 44.34 -7.21
CA ALA A 9 -30.60 44.91 -6.08
C ALA A 9 -32.01 44.30 -6.01
N ASP A 10 -32.46 43.94 -4.81
CA ASP A 10 -33.79 43.37 -4.57
C ASP A 10 -34.90 44.41 -4.88
N PRO A 11 -35.69 44.21 -5.96
CA PRO A 11 -36.75 45.13 -6.32
C PRO A 11 -38.06 44.83 -5.57
N SER A 12 -38.16 43.77 -4.78
CA SER A 12 -39.42 43.28 -4.16
C SER A 12 -40.07 44.25 -3.18
N ASN A 13 -39.28 45.19 -2.65
CA ASN A 13 -39.76 46.21 -1.71
C ASN A 13 -39.99 47.58 -2.37
N GLU A 14 -39.81 47.69 -3.69
CA GLU A 14 -40.09 48.94 -4.40
C GLU A 14 -41.59 49.15 -4.57
N VAL A 15 -42.07 50.33 -4.15
CA VAL A 15 -43.47 50.73 -4.28
C VAL A 15 -43.60 51.72 -5.43
N CYS A 16 -44.67 51.58 -6.23
CA CYS A 16 -44.98 52.50 -7.31
C CYS A 16 -45.09 53.94 -6.76
N PRO A 17 -44.30 54.90 -7.27
CA PRO A 17 -44.43 56.28 -6.87
C PRO A 17 -45.82 56.82 -7.18
N ASP A 18 -46.36 57.67 -6.30
CA ASP A 18 -47.65 58.33 -6.54
C ASP A 18 -47.49 59.42 -7.62
N PHE A 19 -47.67 59.03 -8.88
CA PHE A 19 -47.60 59.93 -10.04
C PHE A 19 -48.74 60.97 -10.09
N ALA A 20 -49.78 60.83 -9.25
CA ALA A 20 -50.83 61.84 -9.09
C ALA A 20 -50.43 62.97 -8.12
N SER A 21 -49.40 62.75 -7.29
CA SER A 21 -48.85 63.75 -6.38
C SER A 21 -48.45 65.04 -7.11
N GLY A 22 -48.54 66.18 -6.41
CA GLY A 22 -48.03 67.48 -6.88
C GLY A 22 -46.53 67.43 -7.23
N LEU A 23 -45.82 66.44 -6.69
CA LEU A 23 -44.48 65.96 -7.08
C LEU A 23 -44.20 66.04 -8.58
N TYR A 24 -45.12 65.41 -9.31
CA TYR A 24 -44.96 65.07 -10.72
C TYR A 24 -45.73 66.02 -11.65
N ALA A 25 -46.36 67.07 -11.12
CA ALA A 25 -47.12 68.03 -11.91
C ALA A 25 -46.32 68.67 -13.06
N PRO A 26 -45.04 69.08 -12.88
CA PRO A 26 -44.23 69.60 -13.99
C PRO A 26 -44.01 68.57 -15.11
N LEU A 27 -43.80 67.31 -14.74
CA LEU A 27 -43.62 66.20 -15.69
C LEU A 27 -44.91 65.91 -16.47
N ARG A 28 -46.07 65.95 -15.81
CA ARG A 28 -47.37 65.78 -16.47
C ARG A 28 -47.66 66.93 -17.44
N ASP A 29 -47.30 68.16 -17.08
CA ASP A 29 -47.46 69.34 -17.94
C ASP A 29 -46.59 69.29 -19.20
N ASP A 30 -45.35 68.81 -19.09
CA ASP A 30 -44.45 68.61 -20.23
C ASP A 30 -44.98 67.54 -21.21
N ILE A 31 -45.46 66.41 -20.69
CA ILE A 31 -46.04 65.34 -21.51
C ILE A 31 -47.30 65.84 -22.23
N ARG A 32 -48.16 66.62 -21.56
CA ARG A 32 -49.36 67.23 -22.14
C ARG A 32 -49.07 68.19 -23.29
N ARG A 33 -47.95 68.93 -23.22
CA ARG A 33 -47.52 69.84 -24.30
C ARG A 33 -47.03 69.09 -25.54
N GLY A 34 -46.41 67.92 -25.37
CA GLY A 34 -45.83 67.12 -26.46
C GLY A 34 -46.76 66.04 -27.04
N MET A 35 -47.71 65.56 -26.25
CA MET A 35 -48.65 64.51 -26.61
C MET A 35 -50.03 64.99 -26.12
N VAL A 36 -50.99 65.22 -27.03
CA VAL A 36 -52.34 65.71 -26.67
C VAL A 36 -53.09 64.61 -25.91
N ALA A 37 -52.74 64.43 -24.64
CA ALA A 37 -53.22 63.39 -23.75
C ALA A 37 -53.74 64.04 -22.45
N SER A 38 -54.72 63.42 -21.80
CA SER A 38 -55.25 63.91 -20.53
C SER A 38 -54.26 63.66 -19.37
N ASP A 39 -54.47 64.35 -18.24
CA ASP A 39 -53.66 64.14 -17.03
C ASP A 39 -53.80 62.69 -16.52
N GLU A 40 -55.01 62.15 -16.62
CA GLU A 40 -55.34 60.77 -16.24
C GLU A 40 -54.67 59.74 -17.16
N GLU A 41 -54.68 59.97 -18.47
CA GLU A 41 -53.99 59.11 -19.45
C GLU A 41 -52.46 59.10 -19.23
N THR A 42 -51.90 60.25 -18.84
CA THR A 42 -50.47 60.40 -18.54
C THR A 42 -50.09 59.64 -17.27
N ILE A 43 -50.90 59.74 -16.20
CA ILE A 43 -50.69 59.00 -14.94
C ILE A 43 -50.78 57.49 -15.19
N VAL A 44 -51.82 57.03 -15.89
CA VAL A 44 -51.99 55.61 -16.23
C VAL A 44 -50.77 55.08 -17.00
N ARG A 45 -50.24 55.85 -17.95
CA ARG A 45 -49.09 55.44 -18.74
C ARG A 45 -47.79 55.39 -17.93
N LEU A 46 -47.57 56.33 -17.02
CA LEU A 46 -46.41 56.32 -16.12
C LEU A 46 -46.45 55.13 -15.15
N VAL A 47 -47.63 54.83 -14.60
CA VAL A 47 -47.84 53.63 -13.77
C VAL A 47 -47.57 52.37 -14.61
N GLN A 48 -48.10 52.27 -15.82
CA GLN A 48 -47.89 51.10 -16.69
C GLN A 48 -46.41 50.87 -17.03
N LEU A 49 -45.67 51.92 -17.37
CA LEU A 49 -44.24 51.82 -17.68
C LEU A 49 -43.44 51.42 -16.44
N TRP A 50 -43.75 51.98 -15.28
CA TRP A 50 -43.12 51.60 -14.03
C TRP A 50 -43.40 50.14 -13.67
N THR A 51 -44.66 49.69 -13.80
CA THR A 51 -45.04 48.30 -13.52
C THR A 51 -44.34 47.32 -14.46
N GLN A 52 -44.19 47.65 -15.75
CA GLN A 52 -43.46 46.81 -16.70
C GLN A 52 -41.97 46.69 -16.36
N ASP A 53 -41.32 47.81 -16.04
CA ASP A 53 -39.92 47.83 -15.65
C ASP A 53 -39.68 47.11 -14.32
N HIS A 54 -40.54 47.33 -13.33
CA HIS A 54 -40.50 46.65 -12.04
C HIS A 54 -40.70 45.13 -12.17
N ASN A 55 -41.65 44.68 -13.00
CA ASN A 55 -41.85 43.26 -13.27
C ASN A 55 -40.64 42.62 -13.94
N LEU A 56 -40.01 43.30 -14.91
CA LEU A 56 -38.81 42.78 -15.58
C LEU A 56 -37.63 42.67 -14.60
N ARG A 57 -37.49 43.62 -13.68
CA ARG A 57 -36.46 43.58 -12.63
C ARG A 57 -36.72 42.47 -11.62
N LEU A 58 -37.98 42.24 -11.25
CA LEU A 58 -38.40 41.10 -10.42
C LEU A 58 -38.09 39.77 -11.10
N GLU A 59 -38.43 39.60 -12.37
CA GLU A 59 -38.15 38.37 -13.13
C GLU A 59 -36.65 38.05 -13.14
N ARG A 60 -35.80 39.04 -13.48
CA ARG A 60 -34.35 38.87 -13.46
C ARG A 60 -33.78 38.56 -12.08
N TRP A 61 -34.34 39.19 -11.05
CA TRP A 61 -33.92 38.93 -9.67
C TRP A 61 -34.31 37.52 -9.21
N LEU A 62 -35.51 37.05 -9.57
CA LEU A 62 -35.96 35.69 -9.29
C LEU A 62 -35.12 34.64 -10.01
N GLU A 63 -34.83 34.86 -11.31
CA GLU A 63 -33.92 33.99 -12.08
C GLU A 63 -32.54 33.91 -11.43
N TYR A 64 -31.99 35.06 -11.02
CA TYR A 64 -30.71 35.11 -10.32
C TYR A 64 -30.73 34.39 -8.96
N GLN A 65 -31.80 34.53 -8.18
CA GLN A 65 -31.96 33.81 -6.92
C GLN A 65 -32.06 32.30 -7.14
N GLN A 66 -32.76 31.87 -8.20
CA GLN A 66 -32.87 30.45 -8.53
C GLN A 66 -31.51 29.88 -8.95
N GLU A 67 -30.79 30.54 -9.85
CA GLU A 67 -29.45 30.10 -10.28
C GLU A 67 -28.45 30.08 -9.11
N ALA A 68 -28.52 31.08 -8.22
CA ALA A 68 -27.69 31.11 -7.02
C ALA A 68 -28.03 29.96 -6.05
N ALA A 69 -29.32 29.61 -5.90
CA ALA A 69 -29.74 28.48 -5.08
C ALA A 69 -29.31 27.14 -5.67
N GLU A 70 -29.45 26.95 -6.99
CA GLU A 70 -29.01 25.76 -7.70
C GLU A 70 -27.48 25.60 -7.63
N ALA A 71 -26.72 26.69 -7.82
CA ALA A 71 -25.26 26.69 -7.69
C ALA A 71 -24.81 26.38 -6.24
N ALA A 72 -25.54 26.86 -5.24
CA ALA A 72 -25.26 26.54 -3.83
C ALA A 72 -25.53 25.06 -3.53
N GLU A 73 -26.63 24.50 -4.04
CA GLU A 73 -26.95 23.07 -3.89
C GLU A 73 -25.94 22.18 -4.63
N GLU A 74 -25.50 22.59 -5.81
CA GLU A 74 -24.42 21.91 -6.54
C GLU A 74 -23.09 21.96 -5.82
N ALA A 75 -22.71 23.12 -5.27
CA ALA A 75 -21.48 23.28 -4.49
C ALA A 75 -21.50 22.41 -3.22
N GLU A 76 -22.65 22.33 -2.53
CA GLU A 76 -22.82 21.46 -1.37
C GLU A 76 -22.72 19.97 -1.76
N ARG A 77 -23.35 19.55 -2.86
CA ARG A 77 -23.22 18.18 -3.38
C ARG A 77 -21.78 17.84 -3.77
N GLN A 78 -21.07 18.77 -4.39
CA GLN A 78 -19.66 18.59 -4.73
C GLN A 78 -18.79 18.49 -3.48
N TRP A 79 -19.02 19.36 -2.50
CA TRP A 79 -18.32 19.31 -1.21
C TRP A 79 -18.51 17.96 -0.53
N GLN A 80 -19.76 17.50 -0.39
CA GLN A 80 -20.08 16.20 0.20
C GLN A 80 -19.42 15.05 -0.55
N ALA A 81 -19.45 15.06 -1.90
CA ALA A 81 -18.77 14.05 -2.71
C ALA A 81 -17.25 14.03 -2.46
N THR A 82 -16.61 15.21 -2.38
CA THR A 82 -15.18 15.29 -2.09
C THR A 82 -14.83 14.82 -0.67
N GLU A 83 -15.71 15.09 0.30
CA GLU A 83 -15.52 14.63 1.68
C GLU A 83 -15.67 13.11 1.78
N ASP A 84 -16.66 12.53 1.10
CA ASP A 84 -16.87 11.08 1.04
C ASP A 84 -15.72 10.37 0.31
N GLU A 85 -15.24 10.93 -0.81
CA GLU A 85 -14.04 10.42 -1.49
C GLU A 85 -12.80 10.48 -0.59
N ALA A 86 -12.60 11.57 0.13
CA ALA A 86 -11.49 11.70 1.08
C ALA A 86 -11.60 10.69 2.22
N ARG A 87 -12.81 10.43 2.73
CA ARG A 87 -13.07 9.42 3.76
C ARG A 87 -12.79 8.00 3.24
N ALA A 88 -13.26 7.68 2.04
CA ALA A 88 -13.02 6.38 1.41
C ALA A 88 -11.52 6.13 1.15
N LEU A 89 -10.77 7.18 0.76
CA LEU A 89 -9.32 7.10 0.61
C LEU A 89 -8.63 6.90 1.96
N ALA A 90 -9.06 7.61 3.01
CA ALA A 90 -8.51 7.45 4.36
C ALA A 90 -8.76 6.03 4.92
N GLU A 91 -9.95 5.47 4.70
CA GLU A 91 -10.27 4.09 5.08
C GLU A 91 -9.41 3.08 4.34
N GLN A 92 -9.20 3.27 3.02
CA GLN A 92 -8.30 2.40 2.24
C GLN A 92 -6.86 2.46 2.73
N VAL A 93 -6.35 3.67 3.04
CA VAL A 93 -5.00 3.83 3.59
C VAL A 93 -4.90 3.13 4.95
N ALA A 94 -5.87 3.32 5.83
CA ALA A 94 -5.90 2.68 7.15
C ALA A 94 -5.94 1.15 7.06
N GLU A 95 -6.73 0.60 6.13
CA GLU A 95 -6.77 -0.85 5.87
C GLU A 95 -5.43 -1.36 5.33
N CYS A 96 -4.81 -0.65 4.37
CA CYS A 96 -3.47 -0.99 3.88
C CYS A 96 -2.43 -0.97 5.00
N GLU A 97 -2.45 0.06 5.87
CA GLU A 97 -1.55 0.18 7.03
C GLU A 97 -1.78 -0.97 8.02
N TRP A 98 -3.03 -1.33 8.32
CA TRP A 98 -3.35 -2.44 9.21
C TRP A 98 -2.84 -3.77 8.65
N ILE A 99 -3.06 -4.04 7.36
CA ILE A 99 -2.53 -5.23 6.68
C ILE A 99 -1.00 -5.27 6.73
N GLU A 100 -0.32 -4.14 6.56
CA GLU A 100 1.14 -4.07 6.68
C GLU A 100 1.62 -4.38 8.10
N VAL A 101 0.95 -3.85 9.12
CA VAL A 101 1.26 -4.13 10.52
C VAL A 101 1.04 -5.62 10.83
N GLU A 102 -0.07 -6.20 10.37
CA GLU A 102 -0.40 -7.62 10.53
C GLU A 102 0.65 -8.52 9.86
N LYS A 103 1.12 -8.18 8.65
CA LYS A 103 2.18 -8.90 7.93
C LYS A 103 3.55 -8.78 8.60
N LYS A 104 3.87 -7.62 9.18
CA LYS A 104 5.12 -7.37 9.92
C LYS A 104 5.14 -8.03 11.29
N LYS A 105 3.97 -8.44 11.80
CA LYS A 105 3.89 -9.22 13.04
C LYS A 105 4.56 -10.56 12.80
N LEU A 106 5.73 -10.74 13.40
CA LEU A 106 6.49 -11.97 13.36
C LEU A 106 5.58 -13.11 13.81
N LYS A 107 5.25 -14.04 12.89
CA LYS A 107 4.61 -15.30 13.24
C LYS A 107 5.63 -16.10 14.03
N ILE A 108 5.63 -15.92 15.35
CA ILE A 108 6.33 -16.80 16.27
C ILE A 108 5.68 -18.17 16.07
N GLY A 109 6.46 -19.12 15.55
CA GLY A 109 5.99 -20.48 15.35
C GLY A 109 5.54 -21.07 16.68
N ASP A 110 4.47 -21.86 16.64
CA ASP A 110 4.04 -22.65 17.79
C ASP A 110 5.17 -23.62 18.18
N PHE A 111 5.37 -23.83 19.47
CA PHE A 111 6.40 -24.72 19.98
C PHE A 111 5.75 -25.93 20.66
N ASN A 112 6.34 -27.10 20.45
CA ASN A 112 5.85 -28.31 21.07
C ASN A 112 6.34 -28.39 22.52
N GLU A 113 5.49 -28.05 23.49
CA GLU A 113 5.78 -28.11 24.94
C GLU A 113 6.29 -29.48 25.41
N SER A 114 5.89 -30.57 24.75
CA SER A 114 6.31 -31.93 25.11
C SER A 114 7.70 -32.30 24.60
N LYS A 115 8.30 -31.51 23.69
CA LYS A 115 9.67 -31.72 23.23
C LYS A 115 10.64 -30.91 24.09
N GLN A 116 11.39 -31.60 24.94
CA GLN A 116 12.54 -30.98 25.60
C GLN A 116 13.56 -30.54 24.55
N ILE A 117 13.86 -29.23 24.52
CA ILE A 117 14.97 -28.70 23.75
C ILE A 117 16.25 -29.16 24.47
N PRO A 118 17.20 -29.81 23.79
CA PRO A 118 18.47 -30.19 24.40
C PRO A 118 19.17 -28.94 24.96
N ASN A 119 19.57 -28.96 26.23
CA ASN A 119 20.32 -27.87 26.89
C ASN A 119 21.73 -27.65 26.30
N VAL A 120 22.14 -28.48 25.34
CA VAL A 120 23.41 -28.38 24.64
C VAL A 120 23.09 -28.21 23.16
N LEU A 121 23.64 -27.15 22.55
CA LEU A 121 23.65 -27.02 21.10
C LEU A 121 24.34 -28.25 20.53
N LEU A 122 23.55 -29.16 19.94
CA LEU A 122 24.11 -30.33 19.28
C LEU A 122 24.92 -29.82 18.10
N PRO A 123 26.24 -30.06 18.06
CA PRO A 123 27.04 -29.62 16.94
C PRO A 123 26.53 -30.37 15.68
N HIS A 124 26.43 -29.65 14.58
CA HIS A 124 25.88 -30.16 13.32
C HIS A 124 26.98 -30.17 12.24
N PRO A 125 26.90 -31.08 11.25
CA PRO A 125 27.80 -31.01 10.10
C PRO A 125 27.61 -29.71 9.31
N SER A 126 28.61 -29.32 8.53
CA SER A 126 28.49 -28.16 7.65
C SER A 126 27.30 -28.29 6.69
N GLN A 127 26.69 -27.16 6.29
CA GLN A 127 25.60 -27.18 5.31
C GLN A 127 26.05 -27.81 3.99
N TYR A 128 27.30 -27.57 3.59
CA TYR A 128 27.95 -28.22 2.45
C TYR A 128 27.86 -29.75 2.54
N ALA A 129 28.28 -30.34 3.66
CA ALA A 129 28.26 -31.79 3.86
C ALA A 129 26.83 -32.35 3.88
N ILE A 130 25.89 -31.66 4.53
CA ILE A 130 24.47 -32.04 4.53
C ILE A 130 23.89 -32.01 3.11
N GLN A 131 24.24 -31.00 2.32
CA GLN A 131 23.75 -30.84 0.96
C GLN A 131 24.29 -31.92 0.03
N LYS A 132 25.56 -32.29 0.18
CA LYS A 132 26.18 -33.44 -0.51
C LYS A 132 25.50 -34.76 -0.13
N LEU A 133 25.24 -34.99 1.16
CA LEU A 133 24.50 -36.17 1.63
C LEU A 133 23.11 -36.27 1.00
N LYS A 134 22.38 -35.16 0.89
CA LYS A 134 21.05 -35.15 0.24
C LYS A 134 21.10 -35.48 -1.25
N GLN A 135 22.22 -35.21 -1.91
CA GLN A 135 22.43 -35.47 -3.34
C GLN A 135 23.06 -36.85 -3.59
N PHE A 136 23.28 -37.66 -2.55
CA PHE A 136 24.01 -38.93 -2.63
C PHE A 136 25.42 -38.77 -3.21
N GLU A 137 26.02 -37.60 -3.03
CA GLU A 137 27.37 -37.31 -3.48
C GLU A 137 28.41 -37.69 -2.43
N TYR A 138 29.63 -37.94 -2.89
CA TYR A 138 30.77 -38.12 -2.01
C TYR A 138 31.05 -36.84 -1.20
N VAL A 139 31.35 -37.03 0.07
CA VAL A 139 31.76 -36.00 1.01
C VAL A 139 32.83 -36.57 1.92
N GLU A 140 33.89 -35.81 2.14
CA GLU A 140 35.01 -36.21 2.99
C GLU A 140 34.54 -36.44 4.43
N LEU A 141 35.07 -37.48 5.07
CA LEU A 141 34.75 -37.79 6.46
C LEU A 141 35.16 -36.67 7.41
N TRP A 142 36.09 -35.80 7.02
CA TRP A 142 36.55 -34.68 7.82
C TRP A 142 35.40 -33.79 8.31
N TYR A 143 34.36 -33.59 7.50
CA TYR A 143 33.18 -32.79 7.90
C TYR A 143 32.38 -33.40 9.06
N PHE A 144 32.60 -34.68 9.36
CA PHE A 144 31.97 -35.43 10.45
C PHE A 144 32.91 -35.66 11.63
N SER A 145 34.12 -35.12 11.56
CA SER A 145 35.09 -35.08 12.66
C SER A 145 34.77 -33.94 13.66
N PRO A 146 35.34 -33.97 14.88
CA PRO A 146 35.23 -32.87 15.83
C PRO A 146 35.66 -31.51 15.24
N ASP A 147 36.72 -31.49 14.43
CA ASP A 147 37.24 -30.27 13.80
C ASP A 147 36.28 -29.72 12.76
N GLY A 148 35.72 -30.59 11.90
CA GLY A 148 34.71 -30.22 10.91
C GLY A 148 33.45 -29.65 11.57
N TYR A 149 33.02 -30.23 12.69
CA TYR A 149 31.88 -29.74 13.48
C TYR A 149 32.16 -28.40 14.16
N CYS A 150 33.38 -28.22 14.70
CA CYS A 150 33.80 -26.95 15.27
C CYS A 150 33.81 -25.84 14.22
N GLU A 151 34.30 -26.14 13.01
CA GLU A 151 34.29 -25.19 11.91
C GLU A 151 32.86 -24.85 11.47
N ALA A 152 32.02 -25.85 11.25
CA ALA A 152 30.61 -25.64 10.87
C ALA A 152 29.87 -24.74 11.88
N THR A 153 30.14 -24.92 13.19
CA THR A 153 29.56 -24.10 14.26
C THR A 153 30.13 -22.67 14.30
N ARG A 154 31.33 -22.45 13.77
CA ARG A 154 31.91 -21.10 13.61
C ARG A 154 31.33 -20.40 12.39
N GLU A 155 31.14 -21.14 11.29
CA GLU A 155 30.57 -20.60 10.06
C GLU A 155 29.09 -20.21 10.23
N SER A 156 28.29 -21.02 10.94
CA SER A 156 26.87 -20.71 11.22
C SER A 156 26.65 -19.46 12.07
N ARG A 157 27.69 -18.95 12.76
CA ARG A 157 27.64 -17.70 13.53
C ARG A 157 28.06 -16.48 12.71
N SER A 158 28.48 -16.66 11.46
CA SER A 158 28.95 -15.59 10.58
C SER A 158 27.83 -15.12 9.65
N THR A 159 27.69 -13.81 9.45
CA THR A 159 26.75 -13.22 8.48
C THR A 159 27.08 -13.58 7.02
N ALA A 160 28.25 -14.19 6.77
CA ALA A 160 28.62 -14.72 5.47
C ALA A 160 27.85 -16.02 5.11
N ASP A 161 27.23 -16.67 6.09
CA ASP A 161 26.39 -17.87 5.88
C ASP A 161 25.13 -17.53 5.08
N ASP A 162 24.58 -16.31 5.23
CA ASP A 162 23.37 -15.84 4.53
C ASP A 162 23.59 -15.40 3.06
N ALA A 163 24.85 -15.41 2.59
CA ALA A 163 25.16 -15.00 1.23
C ALA A 163 24.65 -16.03 0.21
N LEU A 164 23.99 -15.60 -0.86
CA LEU A 164 23.57 -16.50 -1.95
C LEU A 164 24.69 -16.68 -2.98
N GLY A 165 24.98 -17.93 -3.33
CA GLY A 165 25.87 -18.34 -4.41
C GLY A 165 25.11 -18.91 -5.60
N ILE A 166 25.69 -18.78 -6.79
CA ILE A 166 25.15 -19.38 -8.02
C ILE A 166 25.78 -20.76 -8.21
N ALA A 167 24.97 -21.80 -8.32
CA ALA A 167 25.39 -23.17 -8.58
C ALA A 167 24.71 -23.73 -9.83
N LYS A 168 25.49 -24.46 -10.65
CA LYS A 168 24.97 -25.16 -11.83
C LYS A 168 24.42 -26.53 -11.41
N SER A 169 23.17 -26.82 -11.75
CA SER A 169 22.52 -28.13 -11.56
C SER A 169 21.87 -28.51 -12.88
N ASP A 170 22.31 -29.61 -13.52
CA ASP A 170 21.71 -30.17 -14.73
C ASP A 170 21.34 -29.12 -15.81
N GLU A 171 22.33 -28.30 -16.17
CA GLU A 171 22.23 -27.21 -17.16
C GLU A 171 21.45 -25.94 -16.75
N VAL A 172 20.86 -25.91 -15.56
CA VAL A 172 20.19 -24.73 -15.02
C VAL A 172 21.06 -24.08 -13.93
N LEU A 173 21.14 -22.75 -13.96
CA LEU A 173 21.76 -21.97 -12.88
C LEU A 173 20.74 -21.79 -11.76
N THR A 174 21.10 -22.21 -10.55
CA THR A 174 20.27 -22.13 -9.35
C THR A 174 20.96 -21.26 -8.30
N LEU A 175 20.18 -20.42 -7.61
CA LEU A 175 20.65 -19.70 -6.44
C LEU A 175 20.53 -20.62 -5.23
N LYS A 176 21.65 -20.86 -4.52
CA LYS A 176 21.69 -21.62 -3.27
C LYS A 176 22.51 -20.86 -2.25
N LEU A 177 22.37 -21.21 -0.98
CA LEU A 177 23.17 -20.61 0.08
C LEU A 177 24.66 -20.89 -0.14
N ALA A 178 25.53 -19.88 -0.03
CA ALA A 178 26.96 -20.01 -0.35
C ALA A 178 27.64 -21.10 0.49
N ALA A 179 27.24 -21.25 1.76
CA ALA A 179 27.73 -22.29 2.65
C ALA A 179 27.29 -23.72 2.27
N SER A 180 26.26 -23.86 1.42
CA SER A 180 25.86 -25.16 0.88
C SER A 180 26.66 -25.59 -0.35
N ILE A 181 27.39 -24.66 -0.98
CA ILE A 181 28.16 -24.90 -2.22
C ILE A 181 29.67 -24.92 -1.94
N LYS A 182 30.12 -24.11 -0.97
CA LYS A 182 31.54 -23.90 -0.71
C LYS A 182 32.11 -24.99 0.19
N ALA A 183 33.07 -25.74 -0.34
CA ALA A 183 33.88 -26.65 0.46
C ALA A 183 34.82 -25.88 1.40
N SER A 184 35.09 -26.46 2.56
CA SER A 184 36.10 -25.97 3.47
C SER A 184 37.50 -26.10 2.87
N LYS A 185 38.35 -25.12 3.18
CA LYS A 185 39.79 -25.15 2.83
C LYS A 185 40.58 -26.08 3.73
N ASN A 186 40.02 -26.41 4.89
CA ASN A 186 40.63 -27.24 5.92
C ASN A 186 40.19 -28.71 5.81
N ALA A 187 39.28 -29.02 4.88
CA ALA A 187 38.84 -30.37 4.64
C ALA A 187 40.02 -31.25 4.20
N LEU A 188 40.26 -32.30 4.98
CA LEU A 188 41.25 -33.33 4.68
C LEU A 188 40.61 -34.49 3.94
N LEU A 189 41.39 -35.15 3.08
CA LEU A 189 40.96 -36.38 2.43
C LEU A 189 40.89 -37.53 3.44
N ASP A 190 40.05 -38.53 3.17
CA ASP A 190 39.80 -39.65 4.09
C ASP A 190 41.06 -40.39 4.53
N HIS A 191 42.08 -40.47 3.67
CA HIS A 191 43.34 -41.15 3.95
C HIS A 191 44.38 -40.27 4.66
N GLU A 192 44.17 -38.95 4.71
CA GLU A 192 45.02 -37.98 5.42
C GLU A 192 44.52 -37.72 6.84
N LEU A 193 43.30 -38.15 7.16
CA LEU A 193 42.72 -38.06 8.49
C LEU A 193 43.48 -38.96 9.49
N PRO A 194 43.78 -38.45 10.70
CA PRO A 194 44.26 -39.30 11.79
C PRO A 194 43.27 -40.45 12.03
N MET A 195 43.77 -41.67 12.26
CA MET A 195 42.92 -42.86 12.39
C MET A 195 41.85 -42.70 13.48
N THR A 196 42.16 -42.02 14.59
CA THR A 196 41.19 -41.74 15.65
C THR A 196 40.02 -40.89 15.15
N ASP A 197 40.32 -39.83 14.40
CA ASP A 197 39.31 -38.95 13.82
C ASP A 197 38.54 -39.64 12.72
N PHE A 198 39.20 -40.47 11.90
CA PHE A 198 38.54 -41.31 10.90
C PHE A 198 37.49 -42.22 11.52
N LEU A 199 37.85 -42.96 12.60
CA LEU A 199 36.92 -43.87 13.26
C LEU A 199 35.74 -43.14 13.90
N GLN A 200 35.97 -41.97 14.48
CA GLN A 200 34.89 -41.14 15.03
C GLN A 200 34.00 -40.57 13.91
N ALA A 201 34.61 -39.99 12.89
CA ALA A 201 33.93 -39.38 11.76
C ALA A 201 33.09 -40.39 10.98
N LYS A 202 33.58 -41.61 10.76
CA LYS A 202 32.84 -42.72 10.16
C LYS A 202 31.52 -43.00 10.89
N ASN A 203 31.57 -43.10 12.21
CA ASN A 203 30.38 -43.39 13.01
C ASN A 203 29.37 -42.24 12.94
N THR A 204 29.85 -41.00 13.03
CA THR A 204 29.02 -39.80 12.90
C THR A 204 28.41 -39.69 11.50
N PHE A 205 29.20 -39.96 10.45
CA PHE A 205 28.75 -40.00 9.06
C PHE A 205 27.60 -41.00 8.89
N LEU A 206 27.75 -42.24 9.36
CA LEU A 206 26.68 -43.25 9.27
C LEU A 206 25.39 -42.82 9.99
N GLN A 207 25.50 -42.14 11.14
CA GLN A 207 24.35 -41.55 11.82
C GLN A 207 23.69 -40.46 10.96
N GLN A 208 24.48 -39.57 10.35
CA GLN A 208 23.97 -38.50 9.48
C GLN A 208 23.33 -39.05 8.20
N VAL A 209 23.90 -40.10 7.60
CA VAL A 209 23.32 -40.80 6.45
C VAL A 209 21.95 -41.39 6.81
N LYS A 210 21.83 -41.98 8.00
CA LYS A 210 20.54 -42.48 8.51
C LYS A 210 19.54 -41.34 8.74
N LEU A 211 19.97 -40.21 9.29
CA LEU A 211 19.13 -39.02 9.48
C LEU A 211 18.70 -38.40 8.14
N ALA A 212 19.55 -38.48 7.12
CA ALA A 212 19.25 -38.05 5.74
C ALA A 212 18.29 -39.01 5.01
N SER A 213 17.74 -40.03 5.69
CA SER A 213 16.78 -41.00 5.15
C SER A 213 17.29 -41.74 3.90
N TRP A 214 18.59 -42.05 3.84
CA TRP A 214 19.13 -42.87 2.74
C TRP A 214 18.47 -44.26 2.74
N PRO A 215 18.25 -44.87 1.56
CA PRO A 215 17.63 -46.19 1.49
C PRO A 215 18.49 -47.23 2.22
N GLU A 216 17.84 -48.15 2.93
CA GLU A 216 18.48 -49.12 3.81
C GLU A 216 19.55 -49.97 3.11
N LYS A 217 19.35 -50.28 1.82
CA LYS A 217 20.35 -50.99 1.00
C LYS A 217 21.69 -50.26 0.95
N HIS A 218 21.69 -48.93 0.80
CA HIS A 218 22.92 -48.13 0.75
C HIS A 218 23.59 -48.06 2.13
N LEU A 219 22.79 -47.89 3.19
CA LEU A 219 23.27 -47.94 4.57
C LEU A 219 23.96 -49.27 4.89
N ASN A 220 23.36 -50.40 4.49
CA ASN A 220 23.93 -51.72 4.73
C ASN A 220 25.26 -51.93 3.99
N VAL A 221 25.38 -51.43 2.75
CA VAL A 221 26.66 -51.48 2.01
C VAL A 221 27.73 -50.63 2.69
N LEU A 222 27.38 -49.43 3.15
CA LEU A 222 28.31 -48.57 3.89
C LEU A 222 28.74 -49.21 5.22
N LEU A 223 27.82 -49.85 5.94
CA LEU A 223 28.13 -50.58 7.18
C LEU A 223 29.06 -51.78 6.94
N LEU A 224 28.97 -52.44 5.77
CA LEU A 224 29.85 -53.56 5.40
C LEU A 224 31.23 -53.09 4.95
N PHE A 225 31.31 -51.93 4.30
CA PHE A 225 32.57 -51.36 3.83
C PHE A 225 33.50 -50.94 4.97
N TYR A 226 32.90 -50.46 6.07
CA TYR A 226 33.56 -49.74 7.15
C TYR A 226 33.80 -50.58 8.41
#